data_AF-A0AA88HBD7-F1
#
_entry.id   AF-A0AA88HBD7-F1
#
_cell.length_a   1.000
_cell.length_b   1.000
_cell.length_c   1.000
_cell.angle_alpha   90.00
_cell.angle_beta   90.00
_cell.angle_gamma   90.00
#
_symmetry.space_group_name_H-M   'P 1'
#
loop_
_entity.id
_entity.type
_entity.pdbx_description
1 polymer ?
#
loop_
_entity_poly.entity_id
_entity_poly.type
_entity_poly.pdbx_seq_one_letter_code
_entity_poly.pdbx_strand_id
1 'polypeptide(L)'
;MSIPCTKIVCPPCLNERKDVMSTESEVIPKPSHKLALIIPARDRLEELLEFIPYMKKFLGNQGVTSEILVSNQGDGYRFNRASLINSGVGDILLLII
;
A
#
# COMPACT_ATOMS: atom_id res chain seq x y z
N MET A 1 16.52 -13.69 -13.45
CA MET A 1 15.76 -14.13 -12.27
C MET A 1 14.65 -13.13 -12.02
N SER A 2 13.49 -13.35 -12.64
CA SER A 2 12.33 -12.48 -12.54
C SER A 2 11.52 -12.86 -11.31
N ILE A 3 11.44 -11.95 -10.33
CA ILE A 3 10.53 -12.07 -9.18
C ILE A 3 9.12 -12.18 -9.77
N PRO A 4 8.35 -13.23 -9.44
CA PRO A 4 6.97 -13.29 -9.91
C PRO A 4 6.24 -12.12 -9.24
N CYS A 5 5.85 -11.12 -10.03
CA CYS A 5 4.82 -10.18 -9.63
C CYS A 5 3.60 -11.03 -9.28
N THR A 6 3.41 -11.33 -7.99
CA THR A 6 2.12 -11.69 -7.44
C THR A 6 1.22 -10.53 -7.84
N LYS A 7 0.41 -10.76 -8.88
CA LYS A 7 -0.46 -9.73 -9.43
C LYS A 7 -1.27 -9.21 -8.27
N ILE A 8 -1.03 -7.96 -7.87
CA ILE A 8 -2.03 -7.16 -7.18
C ILE A 8 -3.15 -7.09 -8.22
N VAL A 9 -4.07 -8.05 -8.15
CA VAL A 9 -5.20 -8.10 -9.06
C VAL A 9 -6.01 -6.87 -8.69
N CYS A 10 -5.94 -5.85 -9.53
CA CYS A 10 -6.88 -4.76 -9.48
C CYS A 10 -8.26 -5.41 -9.53
N PRO A 11 -9.14 -5.19 -8.53
CA PRO A 11 -10.53 -5.55 -8.70
C PRO A 11 -10.97 -4.94 -10.03
N PRO A 12 -11.74 -5.66 -10.85
CA PRO A 12 -12.31 -5.05 -12.04
C PRO A 12 -13.03 -3.80 -11.57
N CYS A 13 -12.69 -2.67 -12.17
CA CYS A 13 -13.47 -1.45 -12.08
C CYS A 13 -14.95 -1.85 -12.20
N LEU A 14 -15.69 -1.68 -11.10
CA LEU A 14 -17.10 -2.01 -10.94
C LEU A 14 -17.51 -3.38 -11.48
N ASN A 15 -17.50 -4.40 -10.62
CA ASN A 15 -18.58 -5.37 -10.72
C ASN A 15 -19.02 -5.83 -9.34
N GLU A 16 -20.29 -5.55 -9.05
CA GLU A 16 -21.01 -6.03 -7.88
C GLU A 16 -20.87 -7.55 -7.80
N ARG A 17 -20.12 -8.06 -6.83
CA ARG A 17 -20.30 -9.44 -6.38
C ARG A 17 -21.04 -9.40 -5.07
N LYS A 18 -22.37 -9.51 -5.18
CA LYS A 18 -23.22 -10.00 -4.09
C LYS A 18 -22.86 -11.46 -3.80
N ASP A 19 -22.93 -11.77 -2.52
CA ASP A 19 -23.05 -13.09 -1.90
C ASP A 19 -21.85 -14.05 -2.04
N VAL A 20 -21.34 -14.53 -0.91
CA VAL A 20 -21.48 -15.93 -0.50
C VAL A 20 -20.92 -16.11 0.93
N MET A 21 -21.86 -16.48 1.80
CA MET A 21 -21.69 -17.10 3.12
C MET A 21 -21.15 -18.53 2.98
N SER A 22 -20.40 -19.01 3.99
CA SER A 22 -19.88 -20.38 4.21
C SER A 22 -18.69 -20.79 3.30
N THR A 23 -17.60 -21.38 3.77
CA THR A 23 -17.42 -22.46 4.76
C THR A 23 -16.00 -22.41 5.35
N GLU A 24 -15.83 -22.90 6.56
CA GLU A 24 -14.55 -23.06 7.26
C GLU A 24 -13.66 -24.07 6.51
N SER A 25 -12.74 -23.58 5.67
CA SER A 25 -11.62 -24.36 5.15
C SER A 25 -10.36 -23.96 5.91
N GLU A 26 -9.70 -24.92 6.55
CA GLU A 26 -8.41 -24.80 7.23
C GLU A 26 -7.47 -23.79 6.53
N VAL A 27 -7.36 -22.60 7.13
CA VAL A 27 -6.50 -21.53 6.63
C VAL A 27 -5.08 -21.91 7.03
N ILE A 28 -4.34 -22.54 6.13
CA ILE A 28 -2.87 -22.57 6.23
C ILE A 28 -2.44 -21.11 6.41
N PRO A 29 -1.86 -20.71 7.56
CA PRO A 29 -1.48 -19.32 7.76
C PRO A 29 -0.37 -19.02 6.76
N LYS A 30 -0.73 -18.38 5.64
CA LYS A 30 0.25 -17.73 4.77
C LYS A 30 1.10 -16.84 5.66
N PRO A 31 2.45 -16.83 5.52
CA PRO A 31 3.26 -15.87 6.25
C PRO A 31 2.66 -14.49 6.03
N SER A 32 2.31 -13.80 7.12
CA SER A 32 1.61 -12.53 7.06
C SER A 32 2.59 -11.45 6.60
N HIS A 33 2.72 -11.31 5.28
CA HIS A 33 3.49 -10.23 4.71
C HIS A 33 2.83 -8.90 5.09
N LYS A 34 3.55 -8.07 5.85
CA LYS A 34 3.18 -6.67 6.08
C LYS A 34 3.68 -5.83 4.92
N LEU A 35 2.78 -5.09 4.27
CA LEU A 35 3.11 -4.19 3.17
C LEU A 35 3.40 -2.77 3.69
N ALA A 36 4.53 -2.18 3.30
CA ALA A 36 4.78 -0.75 3.48
C ALA A 36 4.45 0.01 2.19
N LEU A 37 3.50 0.95 2.24
CA LEU A 37 3.17 1.87 1.15
C LEU A 37 3.83 3.23 1.43
N ILE A 38 4.97 3.47 0.78
CA ILE A 38 5.71 4.74 0.88
C ILE A 38 5.29 5.67 -0.25
N ILE A 39 4.77 6.84 0.10
CA ILE A 39 4.23 7.82 -0.84
C ILE A 39 5.12 9.07 -0.81
N PRO A 40 6.00 9.26 -1.81
CA PRO A 40 6.78 10.48 -1.92
C PRO A 40 5.86 11.62 -2.39
N ALA A 41 5.82 12.72 -1.63
CA ALA A 41 4.94 13.85 -1.88
C ALA A 41 5.65 15.20 -1.68
N ARG A 42 5.12 16.23 -2.33
CA ARG A 42 5.46 17.65 -2.10
C ARG A 42 4.34 18.52 -2.61
N ASP A 43 3.74 19.32 -1.74
CA ASP A 43 2.62 20.23 -2.08
C ASP A 43 1.43 19.52 -2.76
N ARG A 44 1.15 18.26 -2.35
CA ARG A 44 0.09 17.40 -2.91
C ARG A 44 -0.94 16.96 -1.87
N LEU A 45 -1.30 17.86 -0.95
CA LEU A 45 -2.20 17.51 0.15
C LEU A 45 -3.58 17.09 -0.35
N GLU A 46 -4.14 17.78 -1.34
CA GLU A 46 -5.46 17.49 -1.90
C GLU A 46 -5.50 16.09 -2.53
N GLU A 47 -4.50 15.75 -3.34
CA GLU A 47 -4.41 14.42 -3.95
C GLU A 47 -4.18 13.33 -2.90
N LEU A 48 -3.41 13.62 -1.85
CA LEU A 48 -3.19 12.67 -0.74
C LEU A 48 -4.48 12.40 0.05
N LEU A 49 -5.33 13.41 0.24
CA LEU A 49 -6.61 13.28 0.94
C LEU A 49 -7.56 12.33 0.22
N GLU A 50 -7.50 12.24 -1.11
CA GLU A 50 -8.26 11.26 -1.88
C GLU A 50 -7.55 9.89 -1.96
N PHE A 51 -6.23 9.91 -2.19
CA PHE A 51 -5.44 8.72 -2.44
C PHE A 51 -5.34 7.80 -1.22
N ILE A 52 -5.05 8.34 -0.04
CA ILE A 52 -4.85 7.55 1.18
C ILE A 52 -6.10 6.73 1.55
N PRO A 53 -7.32 7.31 1.68
CA PRO A 53 -8.50 6.54 2.04
C PRO A 53 -8.88 5.53 0.95
N TYR A 54 -8.70 5.88 -0.33
CA TYR A 54 -8.91 4.95 -1.43
C TYR A 54 -8.00 3.72 -1.31
N MET A 55 -6.69 3.94 -1.12
CA MET A 55 -5.72 2.86 -1.00
C MET A 55 -5.92 2.00 0.25
N LYS A 56 -6.28 2.62 1.38
CA LYS A 56 -6.63 1.87 2.61
C LYS A 56 -7.80 0.93 2.36
N LYS A 57 -8.87 1.41 1.71
CA LYS A 57 -10.03 0.58 1.35
C LYS A 57 -9.66 -0.51 0.36
N PHE A 58 -8.88 -0.17 -0.68
CA PHE A 58 -8.45 -1.11 -1.71
C PHE A 58 -7.62 -2.27 -1.11
N LEU A 59 -6.62 -1.97 -0.30
CA LEU A 59 -5.75 -2.96 0.32
C LEU A 59 -6.47 -3.77 1.41
N GLY A 60 -7.34 -3.11 2.18
CA GLY A 60 -8.21 -3.79 3.15
C GLY A 60 -9.15 -4.80 2.49
N ASN A 61 -9.77 -4.44 1.36
CA ASN A 61 -10.61 -5.36 0.58
C ASN A 61 -9.84 -6.55 -0.02
N GLN A 62 -8.52 -6.41 -0.20
CA GLN A 62 -7.63 -7.49 -0.65
C GLN A 62 -7.11 -8.35 0.51
N GLY A 63 -7.45 -8.02 1.76
CA GLY A 63 -6.93 -8.71 2.95
C GLY A 63 -5.44 -8.48 3.19
N VAL A 64 -4.87 -7.38 2.68
CA VAL A 64 -3.46 -7.03 2.83
C VAL A 64 -3.28 -6.11 4.03
N THR A 65 -2.53 -6.56 5.03
CA THR A 65 -2.10 -5.70 6.14
C THR A 65 -1.05 -4.71 5.62
N SER A 66 -1.38 -3.42 5.62
CA SER A 66 -0.51 -2.38 5.08
C SER A 66 -0.34 -1.19 6.02
N GLU A 67 0.88 -0.69 6.12
CA GLU A 67 1.21 0.60 6.73
C GLU A 67 1.47 1.64 5.63
N ILE A 68 0.99 2.87 5.83
CA ILE A 68 1.15 3.96 4.86
C ILE A 68 2.05 5.04 5.47
N LEU A 69 3.13 5.36 4.76
CA LEU A 69 4.05 6.44 5.11
C LEU A 69 4.06 7.48 4.00
N VAL A 70 3.84 8.73 4.36
CA VAL A 70 3.98 9.86 3.44
C VAL A 70 5.35 10.50 3.67
N SER A 71 6.24 10.39 2.69
CA SER A 71 7.57 11.02 2.73
C SER A 71 7.48 12.38 2.02
N ASN A 72 7.40 13.45 2.80
CA ASN A 72 7.20 14.81 2.29
C ASN A 72 8.53 15.53 2.08
N GLN A 73 8.77 16.07 0.88
CA GLN A 73 9.92 16.93 0.60
C GLN A 73 9.57 18.39 0.87
N GLY A 74 10.10 18.96 1.96
CA GLY A 74 9.86 20.36 2.37
C GLY A 74 10.85 21.39 1.79
N ASP A 75 11.83 20.96 1.00
CA ASP A 75 12.85 21.83 0.43
C ASP A 75 12.47 22.40 -0.95
N GLY A 76 13.14 23.50 -1.33
CA GLY A 76 12.98 24.17 -2.62
C GLY A 76 13.80 23.57 -3.77
N TYR A 77 14.50 22.45 -3.58
CA TYR A 77 15.25 21.80 -4.65
C TYR A 77 14.31 21.05 -5.60
N ARG A 78 14.85 20.43 -6.64
CA ARG A 78 14.05 19.57 -7.54
C ARG A 78 13.53 18.37 -6.76
N PHE A 79 12.32 17.93 -7.12
CA PHE A 79 11.71 16.77 -6.47
C PHE A 79 12.55 15.52 -6.69
N ASN A 80 12.97 14.86 -5.60
CA ASN A 80 13.82 13.67 -5.66
C ASN A 80 13.05 12.44 -5.15
N ARG A 81 12.29 11.82 -6.06
CA ARG A 81 11.47 10.64 -5.75
C ARG A 81 12.29 9.48 -5.14
N ALA A 82 13.49 9.23 -5.66
CA ALA A 82 14.33 8.11 -5.21
C ALA A 82 14.82 8.32 -3.77
N SER A 83 15.29 9.54 -3.46
CA SER A 83 15.74 9.87 -2.10
C SER A 83 14.62 9.72 -1.08
N LEU A 84 13.41 10.21 -1.40
CA LEU A 84 12.25 10.11 -0.49
C LEU A 84 11.85 8.65 -0.22
N ILE A 85 11.92 7.79 -1.24
CA ILE A 85 11.68 6.35 -1.05
C ILE A 85 12.74 5.75 -0.14
N ASN A 86 14.03 6.05 -0.37
CA ASN A 86 15.11 5.50 0.46
C ASN A 86 15.00 5.96 1.92
N SER A 87 14.71 7.24 2.15
CA SER A 87 14.46 7.77 3.49
C SER A 87 13.26 7.08 4.14
N GLY A 88 12.14 6.94 3.41
CA GLY A 88 10.95 6.28 3.91
C GLY A 88 11.15 4.79 4.20
N VAL A 89 12.02 4.09 3.46
CA VAL A 89 12.40 2.71 3.78
C VAL A 89 13.13 2.66 5.13
N GLY A 90 14.04 3.61 5.40
CA GLY A 90 14.70 3.72 6.70
C GLY A 90 13.71 3.95 7.85
N ASP A 91 12.76 4.86 7.65
CA ASP A 91 11.77 5.24 8.67
C ASP A 91 10.78 4.09 8.97
N ILE A 92 10.23 3.44 7.94
CA ILE A 92 9.22 2.39 8.10
C ILE A 92 9.82 1.09 8.65
N LEU A 93 11.11 0.85 8.41
CA LEU A 93 11.77 -0.38 8.84
C LEU A 93 11.70 -0.55 10.36
N LEU A 94 11.73 0.54 11.13
CA LEU A 94 11.59 0.51 12.59
C LEU A 94 10.18 0.15 13.09
N LEU A 95 9.16 0.28 12.25
CA LEU A 95 7.76 0.02 12.62
C LEU A 95 7.30 -1.40 12.26
N ILE A 96 8.01 -2.07 11.34
CA ILE A 96 7.57 -3.35 10.76
C ILE A 96 8.32 -4.57 11.33
N ILE A 97 9.52 -4.38 11.88
CA ILE A 97 10.30 -5.40 12.61
C ILE A 97 9.72 -5.58 14.02
#